data_AF-A0A9Q4KUY9-F1
#
_entry.id   AF-A0A9Q4KUY9-F1
#
_cell.length_a   1.000
_cell.length_b   1.000
_cell.length_c   1.000
_cell.angle_alpha   90.00
_cell.angle_beta   90.00
_cell.angle_gamma   90.00
#
_symmetry.space_group_name_H-M   'P 1'
#
loop_
_entity.id
_entity.type
_entity.pdbx_description
1 polymer ?
#
loop_
_entity_poly.entity_id
_entity_poly.type
_entity_poly.pdbx_seq_one_letter_code
_entity_poly.pdbx_strand_id
1 'polypeptide(L)'
;MLGPETAERLLNAVVGVPGIRRLMVNGPGLPKTVPYGPARGKPNPNTNRKTITVGGSDVDLRVQVGMVTIEVTDEATIEEIRTVCDRIFTQFPYQLQVGQFMKTQATLVDYAKYGPDADETMIGLVDPKRTDVPVMIQH
;
A
#
# COMPACT_ATOMS: atom_id res chain seq x y z
N MET A 1 12.40 -1.23 6.84
CA MET A 1 11.47 -1.58 5.74
C MET A 1 11.15 -3.06 5.81
N LEU A 2 9.95 -3.46 5.41
CA LEU A 2 9.44 -4.80 5.60
C LEU A 2 9.85 -5.73 4.45
N GLY A 3 10.17 -6.97 4.80
CA GLY A 3 10.23 -8.07 3.84
C GLY A 3 8.82 -8.49 3.40
N PRO A 4 8.70 -9.27 2.32
CA PRO A 4 7.41 -9.72 1.78
C PRO A 4 6.52 -10.40 2.82
N GLU A 5 7.11 -11.28 3.63
CA GLU A 5 6.40 -12.10 4.60
C GLU A 5 5.83 -11.23 5.74
N THR A 6 6.59 -10.24 6.21
CA THR A 6 6.12 -9.29 7.23
C THR A 6 5.09 -8.31 6.66
N ALA A 7 5.27 -7.87 5.42
CA ALA A 7 4.31 -7.02 4.72
C ALA A 7 2.96 -7.74 4.55
N GLU A 8 2.98 -9.00 4.11
CA GLU A 8 1.77 -9.83 3.97
C GLU A 8 1.04 -10.01 5.30
N ARG A 9 1.78 -10.32 6.38
CA ARG A 9 1.18 -10.44 7.73
C ARG A 9 0.56 -9.13 8.20
N LEU A 10 1.23 -8.00 7.99
CA LEU A 10 0.71 -6.68 8.32
C LEU A 10 -0.57 -6.37 7.54
N LEU A 11 -0.53 -6.50 6.21
CA LEU A 11 -1.65 -6.14 5.36
C LEU A 11 -2.87 -7.01 5.62
N ASN A 12 -2.69 -8.33 5.84
CA ASN A 12 -3.81 -9.20 6.22
C ASN A 12 -4.41 -8.84 7.58
N ALA A 13 -3.55 -8.55 8.58
CA ALA A 13 -4.04 -8.19 9.90
C ALA A 13 -4.78 -6.86 9.90
N VAL A 14 -4.30 -5.89 9.10
CA VAL A 14 -4.92 -4.59 8.94
C VAL A 14 -6.24 -4.70 8.18
N VAL A 15 -6.27 -5.37 7.02
CA VAL A 15 -7.50 -5.53 6.21
C VAL A 15 -8.64 -6.20 6.99
N GLY A 16 -8.33 -7.05 7.98
CA GLY A 16 -9.34 -7.65 8.86
C GLY A 16 -9.97 -6.70 9.89
N VAL A 17 -9.49 -5.46 10.02
CA VAL A 17 -10.00 -4.46 10.96
C VAL A 17 -11.21 -3.72 10.36
N PRO A 18 -12.41 -3.78 10.99
CA PRO A 18 -13.57 -3.00 10.55
C PRO A 18 -13.30 -1.50 10.55
N GLY A 19 -13.85 -0.78 9.58
CA GLY A 19 -13.71 0.67 9.49
C GLY A 19 -12.51 1.15 8.66
N ILE A 20 -11.70 0.25 8.09
CA ILE A 20 -10.70 0.63 7.09
C ILE A 20 -11.36 0.78 5.72
N ARG A 21 -11.21 1.96 5.12
CA ARG A 21 -11.72 2.24 3.76
C ARG A 21 -10.69 1.96 2.69
N ARG A 22 -9.45 2.41 2.91
CA ARG A 22 -8.39 2.41 1.88
C ARG A 22 -7.02 2.19 2.49
N LEU A 23 -6.15 1.54 1.71
CA LEU A 23 -4.76 1.29 2.05
C LEU A 23 -3.87 1.75 0.90
N MET A 24 -2.87 2.57 1.20
CA MET A 24 -1.79 2.90 0.28
C MET A 24 -0.47 2.39 0.84
N VAL A 25 0.26 1.62 0.03
CA VAL A 25 1.53 1.02 0.40
C VAL A 25 2.65 1.72 -0.37
N ASN A 26 3.57 2.34 0.37
CA ASN A 26 4.66 3.12 -0.22
C ASN A 26 6.03 2.61 0.22
N GLY A 27 7.02 2.83 -0.65
CA GLY A 27 8.42 2.53 -0.41
C GLY A 27 9.23 2.48 -1.71
N PRO A 28 10.53 2.14 -1.63
CA PRO A 28 11.41 2.01 -2.78
C PRO A 28 10.86 0.99 -3.78
N GLY A 29 10.95 1.29 -5.08
CA GLY A 29 10.48 0.40 -6.13
C GLY A 29 11.24 -0.92 -6.17
N LEU A 30 10.52 -2.00 -6.45
CA LEU A 30 11.06 -3.34 -6.72
C LEU A 30 10.87 -3.67 -8.22
N PRO A 31 11.69 -3.11 -9.12
CA PRO A 31 11.56 -3.34 -10.56
C PRO A 31 11.93 -4.79 -10.91
N LYS A 32 11.30 -5.35 -11.96
CA LYS A 32 11.55 -6.71 -12.48
C LYS A 32 12.98 -6.85 -13.01
N THR A 33 13.49 -5.77 -13.59
CA THR A 33 14.81 -5.67 -14.19
C THR A 33 15.57 -4.49 -13.62
N VAL A 34 16.90 -4.55 -13.66
CA VAL A 34 17.77 -3.46 -13.22
C VAL A 34 17.52 -2.23 -14.10
N PRO A 35 17.12 -1.08 -13.53
CA PRO A 35 16.71 0.09 -14.31
C PRO A 35 17.90 0.89 -14.88
N TYR A 36 19.05 0.90 -14.21
CA TYR A 36 20.23 1.70 -14.57
C TYR A 36 21.56 0.99 -14.23
N GLY A 37 22.66 1.45 -14.83
CA GLY A 37 24.01 0.93 -14.60
C GLY A 37 24.41 -0.25 -15.50
N PRO A 38 25.58 -0.86 -15.26
CA PRO A 38 26.16 -1.89 -16.15
C PRO A 38 25.30 -3.15 -16.32
N ALA A 39 24.45 -3.46 -15.34
CA ALA A 39 23.53 -4.60 -15.38
C ALA A 39 22.13 -4.24 -15.91
N ARG A 40 21.94 -3.03 -16.48
CA ARG A 40 20.64 -2.56 -16.98
C ARG A 40 19.97 -3.61 -17.89
N GLY A 41 18.68 -3.83 -17.67
CA GLY A 41 17.87 -4.79 -18.42
C GLY A 41 17.98 -6.25 -17.95
N LYS A 42 18.98 -6.59 -17.13
CA LYS A 42 19.07 -7.93 -16.51
C LYS A 42 18.03 -8.09 -15.38
N PRO A 43 17.64 -9.33 -15.02
CA PRO A 43 16.79 -9.58 -13.86
C PRO A 43 17.32 -8.89 -12.60
N ASN A 44 16.43 -8.26 -11.84
CA ASN A 44 16.80 -7.62 -10.59
C ASN A 44 17.14 -8.71 -9.55
N PRO A 45 18.34 -8.70 -8.93
CA PRO A 45 18.71 -9.69 -7.92
C PRO A 45 17.93 -9.56 -6.61
N ASN A 46 17.21 -8.47 -6.40
CA ASN A 46 16.37 -8.30 -5.21
C ASN A 46 15.16 -9.26 -5.27
N THR A 47 15.14 -10.24 -4.37
CA THR A 47 14.13 -11.31 -4.29
C THR A 47 12.85 -10.90 -3.56
N ASN A 48 12.75 -9.67 -3.06
CA ASN A 48 11.57 -9.19 -2.34
C ASN A 48 10.40 -8.86 -3.27
N ARG A 49 10.60 -8.84 -4.60
CA ARG A 49 9.48 -8.71 -5.54
C ARG A 49 8.73 -10.05 -5.60
N LYS A 50 7.67 -10.17 -4.80
CA LYS A 50 6.83 -11.37 -4.71
C LYS A 50 5.35 -11.00 -4.83
N THR A 51 4.55 -11.95 -5.30
CA THR A 51 3.09 -11.91 -5.12
C THR A 51 2.78 -12.41 -3.71
N ILE A 52 1.97 -11.66 -2.98
CA ILE A 52 1.47 -12.00 -1.64
C ILE A 52 -0.05 -12.11 -1.69
N THR A 53 -0.66 -12.81 -0.74
CA THR A 53 -2.12 -12.90 -0.61
C THR A 53 -2.58 -11.95 0.49
N VAL A 54 -3.48 -11.02 0.17
CA VAL A 54 -4.07 -10.10 1.15
C VAL A 54 -5.59 -10.15 1.06
N GLY A 55 -6.26 -10.56 2.13
CA GLY A 55 -7.72 -10.68 2.16
C GLY A 55 -8.26 -11.55 1.03
N GLY A 56 -7.57 -12.65 0.74
CA GLY A 56 -7.91 -13.58 -0.34
C GLY A 56 -7.57 -13.11 -1.76
N SER A 57 -7.00 -11.91 -1.93
CA SER A 57 -6.61 -11.35 -3.23
C SER A 57 -5.10 -11.40 -3.45
N ASP A 58 -4.68 -11.73 -4.67
CA ASP A 58 -3.26 -11.70 -5.06
C ASP A 58 -2.78 -10.27 -5.29
N VAL A 59 -1.74 -9.87 -4.56
CA VAL A 59 -1.12 -8.55 -4.64
C VAL A 59 0.36 -8.69 -5.00
N ASP A 60 0.77 -8.13 -6.13
CA ASP A 60 2.20 -8.00 -6.46
C ASP A 60 2.87 -6.93 -5.59
N LEU A 61 3.81 -7.31 -4.73
CA LEU A 61 4.68 -6.34 -4.05
C LEU A 61 5.66 -5.72 -5.06
N ARG A 62 5.31 -4.52 -5.53
CA ARG A 62 6.10 -3.70 -6.45
C ARG A 62 6.96 -2.66 -5.74
N VAL A 63 6.83 -2.57 -4.42
CA VAL A 63 7.63 -1.69 -3.56
C VAL A 63 8.08 -2.46 -2.33
N GLN A 64 9.24 -2.09 -1.79
CA GLN A 64 9.67 -2.56 -0.49
C GLN A 64 8.94 -1.75 0.57
N VAL A 65 7.99 -2.37 1.29
CA VAL A 65 7.07 -1.64 2.16
C VAL A 65 7.82 -0.89 3.25
N GLY A 66 7.69 0.44 3.26
CA GLY A 66 8.27 1.32 4.27
C GLY A 66 7.24 2.16 4.99
N MET A 67 6.10 2.43 4.35
CA MET A 67 4.99 3.20 4.87
C MET A 67 3.68 2.61 4.39
N VAL A 68 2.71 2.55 5.28
CA VAL A 68 1.33 2.18 4.96
C VAL A 68 0.43 3.31 5.44
N THR A 69 -0.23 3.97 4.50
CA THR A 69 -1.24 4.99 4.80
C THR A 69 -2.60 4.32 4.81
N ILE A 70 -3.35 4.51 5.89
CA ILE A 70 -4.63 3.86 6.13
C ILE A 70 -5.69 4.95 6.27
N GLU A 71 -6.76 4.86 5.50
CA GLU A 71 -7.95 5.67 5.72
C GLU A 71 -8.94 4.88 6.57
N VAL A 72 -9.40 5.51 7.66
CA VAL A 72 -10.30 4.91 8.63
C VAL A 72 -11.61 5.71 8.76
N THR A 73 -12.65 5.07 9.26
CA THR A 73 -13.96 5.67 9.49
C THR A 73 -14.02 6.54 10.73
N ASP A 74 -13.30 6.16 11.77
CA ASP A 74 -13.37 6.76 13.10
C ASP A 74 -12.08 6.49 13.90
N GLU A 75 -12.00 7.13 15.06
CA GLU A 75 -10.82 7.08 15.94
C GLU A 75 -10.66 5.73 16.65
N ALA A 76 -11.74 4.96 16.86
CA ALA A 76 -11.64 3.65 17.50
C ALA A 76 -10.88 2.66 16.61
N THR A 77 -11.07 2.74 15.28
CA THR A 77 -10.27 1.98 14.30
C THR A 77 -8.76 2.22 14.45
N ILE A 78 -8.34 3.44 14.84
CA ILE A 78 -6.91 3.79 15.01
C ILE A 78 -6.28 2.98 16.13
N GLU A 79 -7.00 2.79 17.24
CA GLU A 79 -6.48 2.03 18.39
C GLU A 79 -6.46 0.52 18.12
N GLU A 80 -7.39 0.00 17.31
CA GLU A 80 -7.31 -1.38 16.81
C GLU A 80 -6.09 -1.58 15.90
N ILE A 81 -5.83 -0.63 14.99
CA ILE A 81 -4.62 -0.64 14.14
C ILE A 81 -3.35 -0.58 14.99
N ARG A 82 -3.33 0.23 16.05
CA ARG A 82 -2.19 0.31 16.99
C ARG A 82 -1.94 -1.06 17.64
N THR A 83 -2.99 -1.71 18.11
CA THR A 83 -2.92 -3.06 18.70
C THR A 83 -2.39 -4.09 17.70
N VAL A 84 -2.81 -4.03 16.44
CA VAL A 84 -2.27 -4.87 15.36
C VAL A 84 -0.77 -4.60 15.16
N CYS A 85 -0.38 -3.33 15.08
CA CYS A 85 1.02 -2.92 14.93
C CYS A 85 1.89 -3.42 16.08
N ASP A 86 1.46 -3.25 17.33
CA ASP A 86 2.20 -3.68 18.52
C ASP A 86 2.46 -5.19 18.54
N ARG A 87 1.51 -5.99 18.04
CA ARG A 87 1.64 -7.45 17.93
C ARG A 87 2.60 -7.88 16.82
N ILE A 88 2.71 -7.11 15.74
CA ILE A 88 3.53 -7.46 14.57
C ILE A 88 4.95 -6.96 14.74
N PHE A 89 5.10 -5.73 15.23
CA PHE A 89 6.37 -5.01 15.32
C PHE A 89 7.05 -5.22 16.67
N THR A 90 7.28 -6.49 17.01
CA THR A 90 7.94 -6.86 18.28
C THR A 90 9.46 -6.81 18.21
N GLN A 91 10.03 -6.84 17.00
CA GLN A 91 11.48 -6.94 16.77
C GLN A 91 12.12 -5.65 16.23
N PHE A 92 11.31 -4.68 15.83
CA PHE A 92 11.79 -3.41 15.28
C PHE A 92 10.73 -2.33 15.52
N PRO A 93 11.15 -1.07 15.70
CA PRO A 93 10.23 0.01 15.99
C PRO A 93 9.36 0.34 14.78
N TYR A 94 8.19 0.90 15.07
CA TYR A 94 7.31 1.52 14.09
C TYR A 94 6.88 2.90 14.59
N GLN A 95 6.31 3.71 13.70
CA GLN A 95 5.70 4.98 14.04
C GLN A 95 4.29 5.02 13.48
N LEU A 96 3.33 5.40 14.31
CA LEU A 96 1.95 5.66 13.90
C LEU A 96 1.70 7.17 14.01
N GLN A 97 1.27 7.77 12.90
CA GLN A 97 0.91 9.18 12.82
C GLN A 97 -0.56 9.28 12.40
N VAL A 98 -1.32 10.11 13.11
CA VAL A 98 -2.71 10.41 12.79
C VAL A 98 -2.77 11.77 12.12
N GLY A 99 -3.44 11.85 10.97
CA GLY A 99 -3.52 13.07 10.18
C GLY A 99 -4.19 12.82 8.83
N GLN A 100 -4.28 13.88 8.03
CA GLN A 100 -4.84 13.81 6.69
C GLN A 100 -3.73 13.57 5.66
N PHE A 101 -3.61 12.31 5.23
CA PHE A 101 -2.58 11.88 4.27
C PHE A 101 -3.14 11.54 2.89
N MET A 102 -4.44 11.26 2.80
CA MET A 102 -5.15 11.04 1.52
C MET A 102 -5.95 12.28 1.14
N LYS A 103 -6.07 12.52 -0.16
CA LYS A 103 -6.90 13.61 -0.69
C LYS A 103 -8.37 13.27 -0.51
N THR A 104 -9.16 14.24 -0.08
CA THR A 104 -10.61 14.11 0.10
C THR A 104 -11.41 14.58 -1.11
N GLN A 105 -10.75 15.16 -2.12
CA GLN A 105 -11.39 15.67 -3.34
C GLN A 105 -10.58 15.27 -4.58
N ALA A 106 -11.29 15.06 -5.69
CA ALA A 106 -10.70 14.74 -6.99
C ALA A 106 -9.74 15.85 -7.45
N THR A 107 -8.56 15.46 -7.91
CA THR A 107 -7.61 16.38 -8.54
C THR A 107 -7.62 16.25 -10.06
N LEU A 108 -7.08 17.25 -10.76
CA LEU A 108 -6.98 17.23 -12.23
C LEU A 108 -6.30 15.96 -12.76
N VAL A 109 -5.36 15.40 -11.98
CA VAL A 109 -4.67 14.14 -12.32
C VAL A 109 -5.62 12.94 -12.21
N ASP A 110 -6.50 12.93 -11.20
CA ASP A 110 -7.51 11.88 -11.05
C ASP A 110 -8.52 11.96 -12.21
N TYR A 111 -8.99 13.15 -12.54
CA TYR A 111 -9.85 13.40 -13.71
C TYR A 111 -9.20 12.97 -15.03
N ALA A 112 -7.91 13.28 -15.23
CA ALA A 112 -7.20 12.91 -16.45
C ALA A 112 -7.04 11.39 -16.60
N LYS A 113 -6.94 10.66 -15.48
CA LYS A 113 -6.73 9.20 -15.49
C LYS A 113 -8.03 8.41 -15.51
N TYR A 114 -9.07 8.85 -14.79
CA TYR A 114 -10.32 8.11 -14.60
C TYR A 114 -11.55 8.76 -15.23
N GLY A 115 -11.46 9.99 -15.73
CA GLY A 115 -12.57 10.72 -16.34
C GLY A 115 -13.43 11.51 -15.33
N PRO A 116 -14.47 12.21 -15.80
CA PRO A 116 -15.36 13.02 -14.96
C PRO A 116 -16.22 12.21 -13.98
N ASP A 117 -16.51 10.94 -14.31
CA ASP A 117 -17.35 10.04 -13.53
C ASP A 117 -16.52 9.06 -12.68
N ALA A 118 -15.33 9.47 -12.26
CA ALA A 118 -14.43 8.63 -11.48
C ALA A 118 -15.06 8.26 -10.13
N ASP A 119 -14.99 6.97 -9.78
CA ASP A 119 -15.41 6.48 -8.46
C ASP A 119 -14.67 7.22 -7.34
N GLU A 120 -15.40 7.75 -6.36
CA GLU A 120 -14.83 8.51 -5.23
C GLU A 120 -13.84 7.69 -4.41
N THR A 121 -14.00 6.36 -4.40
CA THR A 121 -13.06 5.44 -3.75
C THR A 121 -11.68 5.43 -4.44
N MET A 122 -11.62 5.81 -5.71
CA MET A 122 -10.39 5.84 -6.53
C MET A 122 -9.67 7.20 -6.47
N ILE A 123 -10.34 8.23 -5.98
CA ILE A 123 -9.79 9.58 -5.83
C ILE A 123 -8.58 9.58 -4.91
N GLY A 124 -7.48 10.21 -5.35
CA GLY A 124 -6.27 10.36 -4.54
C GLY A 124 -5.38 9.12 -4.52
N LEU A 125 -5.78 8.02 -5.16
CA LEU A 125 -4.97 6.81 -5.35
C LEU A 125 -4.11 6.85 -6.61
N VAL A 126 -4.24 7.90 -7.44
CA VAL A 126 -3.48 8.03 -8.69
C VAL A 126 -2.02 8.39 -8.41
N ASP A 127 -1.12 7.48 -8.82
CA ASP A 127 0.26 7.82 -9.11
C ASP A 127 0.42 8.16 -10.61
N PRO A 128 0.68 9.42 -10.99
CA PRO A 128 0.82 9.82 -12.40
C PRO A 128 2.01 9.16 -13.10
N LYS A 129 2.97 8.61 -12.36
CA LYS A 129 4.13 7.89 -12.92
C LYS A 129 3.85 6.41 -13.15
N ARG A 130 2.66 5.92 -12.78
CA ARG A 130 2.27 4.51 -12.90
C ARG A 130 0.93 4.35 -13.59
N THR A 131 0.87 3.37 -14.50
CA THR A 131 -0.36 2.99 -15.20
C THR A 131 -1.18 1.96 -14.44
N ASP A 132 -0.64 1.39 -13.36
CA ASP A 132 -1.32 0.37 -12.57
C ASP A 132 -2.59 0.92 -11.91
N VAL A 133 -3.58 0.04 -11.77
CA VAL A 133 -4.81 0.27 -11.01
C VAL A 133 -4.64 -0.27 -9.58
N PRO A 134 -5.28 0.36 -8.57
CA PRO A 134 -5.40 -0.20 -7.22
C PRO A 134 -5.92 -1.64 -7.23
N VAL A 135 -5.44 -2.47 -6.29
CA VAL A 135 -6.00 -3.81 -6.07
C VAL A 135 -7.20 -3.66 -5.15
N MET A 136 -8.36 -4.14 -5.61
CA MET A 136 -9.58 -4.17 -4.80
C MET A 136 -9.57 -5.43 -3.95
N ILE A 137 -9.63 -5.26 -2.64
CA ILE A 137 -9.73 -6.35 -1.68
C ILE A 137 -11.16 -6.34 -1.17
N GLN A 138 -11.93 -7.40 -1.48
CA GLN A 138 -13.29 -7.57 -1.01
C GLN A 138 -13.27 -8.42 0.25
N HIS A 139 -13.89 -7.94 1.32
CA HIS A 139 -13.95 -8.60 2.62
C HIS A 139 -15.36 -8.55 3.20
#